data_AF-A0A6C0EAB0-F1
#
_entry.id   AF-A0A6C0EAB0-F1
#
_cell.length_a   1.000
_cell.length_b   1.000
_cell.length_c   1.000
_cell.angle_alpha   90.00
_cell.angle_beta   90.00
_cell.angle_gamma   90.00
#
_symmetry.space_group_name_H-M   'P 1'
#
loop_
_entity.id
_entity.type
_entity.pdbx_description
1 polymer ?
#
loop_
_entity_poly.entity_id
_entity_poly.type
_entity_poly.pdbx_seq_one_letter_code
_entity_poly.pdbx_strand_id
1 'polypeptide(L)'
;MKFLFLSFLFLFLDNGLAAIIPLDKTNNYKSIKLCKDCRHFLPTLYGDKYDYGNHLGRCNLYGKINVINGEIEHEYASIVRKFDDMCGINGIHFEKSNTSEMGNHVYPL
;
A
#
# COMPACT_ATOMS: atom_id res chain seq x y z
N MET A 1 -62.30 -10.35 40.79
CA MET A 1 -61.12 -10.66 41.63
C MET A 1 -60.15 -11.51 40.83
N LYS A 2 -58.84 -11.26 41.03
CA LYS A 2 -57.67 -12.01 40.55
C LYS A 2 -57.29 -11.85 39.08
N PHE A 3 -56.06 -11.50 38.70
CA PHE A 3 -54.91 -10.87 39.36
C PHE A 3 -53.98 -10.54 38.16
N LEU A 4 -53.54 -9.29 38.01
CA LEU A 4 -52.32 -8.97 37.26
C LEU A 4 -51.15 -9.70 37.95
N PHE A 5 -50.14 -10.20 37.22
CA PHE A 5 -48.71 -9.98 37.52
C PHE A 5 -47.80 -10.74 36.52
N LEU A 6 -46.93 -9.96 35.88
CA LEU A 6 -45.57 -10.21 35.39
C LEU A 6 -45.04 -11.66 35.23
N SER A 7 -44.46 -11.94 34.07
CA SER A 7 -42.99 -12.11 33.86
C SER A 7 -42.76 -12.57 32.42
N PHE A 8 -41.96 -11.86 31.61
CA PHE A 8 -40.51 -12.07 31.52
C PHE A 8 -40.13 -13.55 31.38
N LEU A 9 -40.20 -14.08 30.15
CA LEU A 9 -39.22 -14.97 29.52
C LEU A 9 -39.89 -15.59 28.30
N PHE A 10 -39.52 -15.15 27.10
CA PHE A 10 -39.19 -16.00 25.95
C PHE A 10 -38.57 -15.06 24.91
N LEU A 11 -37.46 -14.43 25.32
CA LEU A 11 -36.38 -14.17 24.38
C LEU A 11 -35.74 -15.53 24.06
N PHE A 12 -35.13 -15.62 22.87
CA PHE A 12 -34.44 -16.78 22.30
C PHE A 12 -35.43 -17.78 21.66
N LEU A 13 -35.26 -18.30 20.44
CA LEU A 13 -34.05 -18.59 19.68
C LEU A 13 -34.36 -18.61 18.17
N ASP A 14 -33.36 -18.17 17.41
CA ASP A 14 -32.92 -18.74 16.13
C ASP A 14 -33.84 -18.68 14.92
N ASN A 15 -33.74 -17.59 14.17
CA ASN A 15 -33.61 -17.67 12.72
C ASN A 15 -32.64 -16.59 12.22
N GLY A 16 -31.47 -16.54 12.85
CA GLY A 16 -30.30 -15.89 12.27
C GLY A 16 -29.75 -16.82 11.20
N LEU A 17 -30.29 -16.74 9.98
CA LEU A 17 -29.64 -17.34 8.82
C LEU A 17 -28.38 -16.50 8.54
N ALA A 18 -27.31 -16.77 9.29
CA ALA A 18 -26.00 -16.24 9.01
C ALA A 18 -25.63 -16.75 7.61
N ALA A 19 -25.74 -15.88 6.61
CA ALA A 19 -25.26 -16.17 5.27
C ALA A 19 -23.77 -16.48 5.38
N ILE A 20 -23.41 -17.76 5.32
CA ILE A 20 -22.03 -18.19 5.16
C ILE A 20 -21.67 -17.84 3.71
N ILE A 21 -21.20 -16.61 3.49
CA ILE A 21 -20.59 -16.25 2.21
C ILE A 21 -19.30 -17.07 2.16
N PRO A 22 -19.13 -18.01 1.23
CA PRO A 22 -17.84 -18.65 1.05
C PRO A 22 -16.84 -17.53 0.73
N LEU A 23 -15.87 -17.32 1.62
CA LEU A 23 -14.71 -16.50 1.31
C LEU A 23 -14.06 -17.16 0.11
N ASP A 24 -14.24 -16.57 -1.06
CA ASP A 24 -13.60 -17.01 -2.28
C ASP A 24 -12.09 -16.95 -2.05
N LYS A 25 -11.51 -18.13 -1.80
CA LYS A 25 -10.08 -18.34 -1.62
C LYS A 25 -9.41 -18.49 -2.98
N THR A 26 -9.84 -17.74 -3.99
CA THR A 26 -9.04 -17.55 -5.19
C THR A 26 -7.93 -16.58 -4.84
N ASN A 27 -6.73 -17.12 -4.61
CA ASN A 27 -5.48 -16.38 -4.42
C ASN A 27 -5.08 -15.65 -5.72
N ASN A 28 -5.92 -14.77 -6.25
CA ASN A 28 -5.59 -13.89 -7.37
C ASN A 28 -5.03 -12.56 -6.86
N TYR A 29 -4.10 -12.63 -5.89
CA TYR A 29 -3.37 -11.44 -5.48
C TYR A 29 -2.31 -11.17 -6.55
N LYS A 30 -2.69 -10.39 -7.57
CA LYS A 30 -1.72 -9.81 -8.50
C LYS A 30 -0.67 -9.09 -7.66
N SER A 31 0.57 -9.59 -7.65
CA SER A 31 1.63 -9.03 -6.83
C SER A 31 1.77 -7.54 -7.14
N ILE A 32 1.53 -6.68 -6.16
CA ILE A 32 1.67 -5.24 -6.34
C ILE A 32 3.15 -4.93 -6.53
N LYS A 33 3.47 -4.21 -7.60
CA LYS A 33 4.83 -3.73 -7.87
C LYS A 33 5.13 -2.54 -6.96
N LEU A 34 5.91 -2.76 -5.90
CA LEU A 34 6.27 -1.71 -4.95
C LEU A 34 7.43 -0.87 -5.47
N CYS A 35 7.36 0.46 -5.33
CA CYS A 35 8.41 1.34 -5.81
C CYS A 35 9.78 1.02 -5.17
N LYS A 36 9.83 0.71 -3.86
CA LYS A 36 11.08 0.35 -3.17
C LYS A 36 11.82 -0.86 -3.76
N ASP A 37 11.12 -1.72 -4.49
CA ASP A 37 11.69 -2.91 -5.14
C ASP A 37 12.11 -2.63 -6.60
N CYS A 38 11.93 -1.39 -7.07
CA CYS A 38 12.25 -0.95 -8.43
C CYS A 38 13.66 -0.35 -8.48
N ARG A 39 14.43 -0.66 -9.54
CA ARG A 39 15.76 -0.06 -9.80
C ARG A 39 15.74 1.47 -9.94
N HIS A 40 14.57 2.04 -10.23
CA HIS A 40 14.40 3.48 -10.47
C HIS A 40 14.03 4.24 -9.20
N PHE A 41 13.90 3.55 -8.06
CA PHE A 41 13.54 4.18 -6.81
C PHE A 41 14.76 4.82 -6.14
N LEU A 42 14.58 6.07 -5.72
CA LEU A 42 15.57 6.84 -5.00
C LEU A 42 15.08 6.97 -3.55
N PRO A 43 15.67 6.26 -2.57
CA PRO A 43 15.31 6.41 -1.17
C PRO A 43 15.66 7.82 -0.69
N THR A 44 14.93 8.33 0.31
CA THR A 44 15.33 9.58 0.96
C THR A 44 16.20 9.26 2.17
N LEU A 45 17.44 9.74 2.13
CA LEU A 45 18.42 9.51 3.19
C LEU A 45 18.57 10.78 4.03
N TYR A 46 18.57 10.63 5.35
CA TYR A 46 19.00 11.68 6.27
C TYR A 46 20.52 11.58 6.46
N GLY A 47 21.23 12.68 6.15
CA GLY A 47 22.70 12.75 6.26
C GLY A 47 23.42 11.65 5.47
N ASP A 48 22.86 11.26 4.32
CA ASP A 48 23.34 10.20 3.41
C ASP A 48 23.49 8.80 4.04
N LYS A 49 22.94 8.59 5.24
CA LYS A 49 23.18 7.37 6.03
C LYS A 49 21.92 6.70 6.54
N TYR A 50 20.88 7.47 6.84
CA TYR A 50 19.70 6.94 7.53
C TYR A 50 18.48 6.97 6.62
N ASP A 51 17.96 5.80 6.25
CA ASP A 51 16.65 5.66 5.62
C ASP A 51 15.56 5.88 6.67
N TYR A 52 14.83 7.01 6.58
CA TYR A 52 13.68 7.27 7.47
C TYR A 52 12.38 6.65 6.94
N GLY A 53 12.45 5.90 5.86
CA GLY A 53 11.36 5.15 5.28
C GLY A 53 11.09 5.53 3.83
N ASN A 54 10.54 4.56 3.11
CA ASN A 54 10.30 4.64 1.67
C ASN A 54 9.19 5.60 1.24
N HIS A 55 8.50 6.26 2.18
CA HIS A 55 7.28 7.03 1.93
C HIS A 55 7.53 8.37 1.22
N LEU A 56 8.74 8.92 1.34
CA LEU A 56 9.15 10.15 0.65
C LEU A 56 10.18 9.88 -0.46
N GLY A 57 10.40 8.61 -0.82
CA GLY A 57 11.26 8.26 -1.93
C GLY A 57 10.80 8.85 -3.26
N ARG A 58 11.75 9.05 -4.17
CA ARG A 58 11.56 9.65 -5.49
C ARG A 58 11.74 8.62 -6.59
N CYS A 59 11.34 8.98 -7.81
CA CYS A 59 11.51 8.14 -9.00
C CYS A 59 12.53 8.77 -9.96
N ASN A 60 13.57 8.03 -10.33
CA ASN A 60 14.62 8.49 -11.22
C ASN A 60 14.16 8.69 -12.68
N LEU A 61 13.03 8.10 -13.08
CA LEU A 61 12.50 8.22 -14.44
C LEU A 61 11.80 9.55 -14.71
N TYR A 62 11.26 10.18 -13.67
CA TYR A 62 10.43 11.37 -13.79
C TYR A 62 11.02 12.50 -12.97
N GLY A 63 11.10 13.67 -13.57
CA GLY A 63 11.64 14.85 -12.93
C GLY A 63 11.67 16.03 -13.88
N LYS A 64 12.02 17.18 -13.32
CA LYS A 64 12.21 18.41 -14.09
C LYS A 64 13.66 18.83 -13.98
N ILE A 65 14.28 19.15 -15.10
CA ILE A 65 15.61 19.73 -15.11
C ILE A 65 15.50 21.22 -14.79
N ASN A 66 16.29 21.67 -13.83
CA ASN A 66 16.55 23.08 -13.64
C ASN A 66 17.56 23.53 -14.70
N VAL A 67 17.11 24.38 -15.62
CA VAL A 67 17.92 24.83 -16.77
C VAL A 67 19.08 25.75 -16.38
N ILE A 68 19.11 26.27 -15.15
CA ILE A 68 20.16 27.18 -14.67
C ILE A 68 21.38 26.39 -14.19
N ASN A 69 21.16 25.33 -13.40
CA ASN A 69 22.23 24.56 -12.77
C ASN A 69 22.34 23.10 -13.27
N GLY A 70 21.42 22.66 -14.13
CA GLY A 70 21.39 21.31 -14.70
C GLY A 70 20.90 20.22 -13.73
N GLU A 71 20.50 20.58 -12.51
CA GLU A 71 20.02 19.62 -11.51
C GLU A 71 18.65 19.08 -11.89
N ILE A 72 18.44 17.78 -11.64
CA ILE A 72 17.15 17.13 -11.88
C ILE A 72 16.41 17.03 -10.55
N GLU A 73 15.26 17.69 -10.46
CA GLU A 73 14.33 17.49 -9.37
C GLU A 73 13.42 16.30 -9.68
N HIS A 74 13.74 15.15 -9.10
CA HIS A 74 12.98 13.93 -9.28
C HIS A 74 11.61 13.99 -8.60
N GLU A 75 10.59 13.46 -9.27
CA GLU A 75 9.22 13.39 -8.75
C GLU A 75 9.08 12.33 -7.64
N TYR A 76 8.18 12.56 -6.70
CA TYR A 76 7.89 11.60 -5.65
C TYR A 76 7.32 10.30 -6.21
N ALA A 77 7.76 9.16 -5.67
CA ALA A 77 7.28 7.84 -6.05
C ALA A 77 5.75 7.70 -5.84
N SER A 78 5.20 8.39 -4.84
CA SER A 78 3.76 8.43 -4.58
C SER A 78 2.98 9.22 -5.62
N ILE A 79 3.59 10.22 -6.26
CA ILE A 79 2.97 11.05 -7.30
C ILE A 79 2.94 10.30 -8.63
N VAL A 80 4.07 9.70 -9.05
CA VAL A 80 4.16 8.96 -10.33
C VAL A 80 3.27 7.71 -10.37
N ARG A 81 2.78 7.24 -9.22
CA ARG A 81 1.83 6.12 -9.10
C ARG A 81 0.36 6.55 -9.24
N LYS A 82 0.05 7.84 -9.17
CA LYS A 82 -1.30 8.39 -9.31
C LYS A 82 -1.72 8.57 -10.77
N PHE A 83 -0.76 8.68 -11.68
CA PHE A 83 -1.03 8.99 -13.08
C PHE A 83 -0.62 7.83 -13.98
N ASP A 84 -1.54 7.40 -14.85
CA ASP A 84 -1.38 6.25 -15.74
C ASP A 84 -0.46 6.54 -16.93
N ASP A 85 -0.20 7.81 -17.24
CA ASP A 85 0.82 8.26 -18.20
C ASP A 85 2.25 8.21 -17.62
N MET A 86 2.38 7.96 -16.32
CA MET A 86 3.65 7.70 -15.63
C MET A 86 3.73 6.22 -15.22
N CYS A 87 4.10 5.91 -13.97
CA CYS A 87 4.11 4.52 -13.50
C CYS A 87 2.71 3.95 -13.29
N GLY A 88 1.74 4.78 -12.89
CA GLY A 88 0.38 4.38 -12.53
C GLY A 88 0.32 3.33 -11.42
N ILE A 89 -0.89 2.89 -11.06
CA ILE A 89 -1.07 1.85 -10.01
C ILE A 89 -0.56 0.47 -10.46
N ASN A 90 -0.46 0.24 -11.77
CA ASN A 90 0.04 -1.02 -12.33
C ASN A 90 1.58 -1.08 -12.39
N GLY A 91 2.27 0.05 -12.25
CA GLY A 91 3.74 0.10 -12.29
C GLY A 91 4.23 -0.29 -13.66
N ILE A 92 3.75 0.41 -14.70
CA ILE A 92 3.99 0.05 -16.09
C ILE A 92 5.49 0.13 -16.46
N HIS A 93 6.24 1.03 -15.80
CA HIS A 93 7.70 1.18 -15.92
C HIS A 93 8.48 0.55 -14.76
N PHE A 94 7.88 -0.39 -14.02
CA PHE A 94 8.58 -1.09 -12.96
C PHE A 94 9.64 -2.04 -13.52
N GLU A 95 10.85 -1.92 -12.99
CA GLU A 95 11.97 -2.80 -13.29
C GLU A 95 12.56 -3.28 -11.96
N LYS A 96 12.51 -4.59 -11.72
CA LYS A 96 12.92 -5.18 -10.44
C LYS A 96 14.41 -4.91 -10.18
N SER A 97 14.74 -4.45 -8.98
CA SER A 97 16.13 -4.34 -8.55
C SER A 97 16.75 -5.72 -8.33
N ASN A 98 17.98 -5.90 -8.79
CA ASN A 98 18.74 -7.15 -8.61
C ASN A 98 19.47 -7.21 -7.26
N THR A 99 19.41 -6.15 -6.45
CA THR A 99 20.07 -6.11 -5.14
C THR A 99 19.22 -6.85 -4.10
N SER A 100 19.74 -7.97 -3.61
CA SER A 100 19.19 -8.73 -2.47
C SER A 100 19.23 -7.98 -1.14
N GLU A 101 19.71 -6.74 -1.13
CA GLU A 101 19.99 -5.95 0.08
C GLU A 101 18.83 -5.04 0.52
N MET A 102 17.80 -4.84 -0.31
CA MET A 102 16.63 -4.01 0.06
C MET A 102 15.50 -4.82 0.73
N GLY A 103 15.80 -6.03 1.23
CA GLY A 103 14.80 -7.04 1.63
C GLY A 103 14.58 -7.26 3.13
N ASN A 104 15.40 -6.71 4.03
CA ASN A 104 15.35 -7.04 5.47
C ASN A 104 15.02 -5.86 6.38
N HIS A 105 14.09 -4.99 5.98
CA HIS A 105 13.46 -4.05 6.91
C HIS A 105 12.02 -4.47 7.13
N VAL A 106 11.85 -5.34 8.14
CA VAL A 106 10.56 -5.63 8.78
C VAL A 106 10.10 -4.35 9.48
N TYR A 107 9.01 -3.76 9.01
CA TYR A 107 8.34 -2.69 9.72
C TYR A 107 7.31 -3.33 10.67
N PRO A 108 7.36 -3.06 11.99
CA PRO A 108 6.26 -3.41 12.87
C PRO A 108 5.04 -2.53 12.53
N LEU A 109 3.86 -3.16 12.58
CA LEU A 109 2.54 -2.53 12.43
C LEU A 109 2.27 -1.54 13.56
#